data_AF-A0A7X8BS99-F1
#
_entry.id   AF-A0A7X8BS99-F1
#
_cell.length_a   1.000
_cell.length_b   1.000
_cell.length_c   1.000
_cell.angle_alpha   90.00
_cell.angle_beta   90.00
_cell.angle_gamma   90.00
#
_symmetry.space_group_name_H-M   'P 1'
#
loop_
_entity.id
_entity.type
_entity.pdbx_description
1 polymer ?
#
loop_
_entity_poly.entity_id
_entity_poly.type
_entity_poly.pdbx_seq_one_letter_code
_entity_poly.pdbx_strand_id
1 'polypeptide(L)' 'MPEIIIDARKAAISETLEVRRILPFRRKRMVGPFIFMDHAGPVSVQPTEMTKMDVLPHPHIGLSTVTYLLDGRVT' A
#
# COMPACT_ATOMS: atom_id res chain seq x y z
N MET A 1 -13.06 -16.71 -17.27
CA MET A 1 -13.36 -15.30 -16.94
C MET A 1 -13.06 -15.08 -15.47
N PRO A 2 -12.60 -13.88 -15.03
CA PRO A 2 -12.38 -13.63 -13.61
C PRO A 2 -13.69 -13.72 -12.83
N GLU A 3 -13.66 -14.35 -11.66
CA GLU A 3 -14.84 -14.51 -10.79
C GLU A 3 -15.30 -13.18 -10.19
N ILE A 4 -14.36 -12.29 -9.88
CA ILE A 4 -14.59 -10.95 -9.33
C ILE A 4 -13.53 -10.00 -9.91
N ILE A 5 -13.96 -8.80 -10.27
CA ILE A 5 -13.08 -7.65 -10.54
C ILE A 5 -13.26 -6.67 -9.39
N ILE A 6 -12.15 -6.21 -8.79
CA ILE A 6 -12.15 -5.29 -7.65
C ILE A 6 -11.45 -4.00 -8.07
N ASP A 7 -12.18 -2.89 -8.03
CA ASP A 7 -11.58 -1.57 -8.14
C ASP A 7 -10.90 -1.21 -6.82
N ALA A 8 -9.59 -0.93 -6.87
CA ALA A 8 -8.82 -0.55 -5.70
C ALA A 8 -9.29 0.81 -5.16
N ARG A 9 -9.40 0.92 -3.83
CA ARG A 9 -9.77 2.18 -3.16
C ARG A 9 -8.54 2.98 -2.79
N LYS A 10 -8.69 4.30 -2.71
CA LYS A 10 -7.66 5.15 -2.10
C LYS A 10 -7.59 4.93 -0.59
N ALA A 11 -6.37 4.96 -0.04
CA ALA A 11 -6.10 4.94 1.39
C ALA A 11 -4.86 5.79 1.69
N ALA A 12 -4.88 6.55 2.78
CA ALA A 12 -3.70 7.24 3.30
C ALA A 12 -2.90 6.31 4.22
N ILE A 13 -1.57 6.33 4.11
CA ILE A 13 -0.66 5.61 5.01
C ILE A 13 0.36 6.53 5.73
N SER A 14 0.45 7.78 5.30
CA SER A 14 1.07 8.89 6.04
C SER A 14 0.23 10.16 5.84
N GLU A 15 0.68 11.31 6.35
CA GLU A 15 0.02 12.60 6.12
C GLU A 15 -0.13 12.95 4.63
N THR A 16 0.81 12.53 3.79
CA THR A 16 0.87 12.92 2.37
C THR A 16 1.00 11.75 1.39
N LEU A 17 1.17 10.52 1.88
CA LEU A 17 1.27 9.33 1.04
C LEU A 17 -0.07 8.59 0.93
N GLU A 18 -0.67 8.69 -0.26
CA GLU A 18 -1.83 7.89 -0.67
C GLU A 18 -1.41 6.65 -1.47
N VAL A 19 -2.15 5.56 -1.28
CA VAL A 19 -1.99 4.30 -1.99
C VAL A 19 -3.32 3.78 -2.52
N ARG A 20 -3.26 2.89 -3.51
CA ARG A 20 -4.41 2.12 -3.99
C ARG A 20 -4.44 0.77 -3.28
N ARG A 21 -5.39 0.61 -2.36
CA ARG A 21 -5.60 -0.63 -1.57
C ARG A 21 -6.60 -1.55 -2.25
N ILE A 22 -6.17 -2.78 -2.55
CA ILE A 22 -7.04 -3.81 -3.13
C ILE A 22 -7.41 -4.92 -2.13
N LEU A 23 -6.55 -5.18 -1.13
CA LEU A 23 -6.84 -6.08 -0.01
C LEU A 23 -6.67 -5.36 1.33
N PRO A 24 -7.52 -5.65 2.34
CA PRO A 24 -8.67 -6.55 2.27
C PRO A 24 -9.87 -5.92 1.55
N PHE A 25 -10.64 -6.73 0.83
CA PHE A 25 -11.95 -6.34 0.28
C PHE A 25 -13.07 -7.14 0.94
N ARG A 26 -14.24 -6.53 1.15
CA ARG A 26 -15.35 -7.15 1.91
C ARG A 26 -15.73 -8.55 1.41
N ARG A 27 -15.72 -8.76 0.09
CA ARG A 27 -16.06 -10.04 -0.57
C ARG A 27 -14.85 -10.95 -0.86
N LYS A 28 -13.63 -10.46 -0.63
CA LYS A 28 -12.37 -11.21 -0.83
C LYS A 28 -11.30 -10.63 0.10
N ARG A 29 -11.19 -11.21 1.30
CA ARG A 29 -10.27 -10.70 2.33
C ARG A 29 -8.82 -11.11 2.09
N MET A 30 -8.59 -12.23 1.42
CA MET A 30 -7.27 -12.80 1.17
C MET A 30 -7.20 -13.45 -0.23
N VAL A 31 -5.97 -13.56 -0.74
CA VAL A 31 -5.63 -14.39 -1.91
C VAL A 31 -4.43 -15.25 -1.52
N GLY A 32 -4.64 -16.54 -1.25
CA GLY A 32 -3.61 -17.39 -0.66
C GLY A 32 -3.07 -16.78 0.66
N PRO A 33 -1.75 -16.60 0.83
CA PRO A 33 -1.17 -15.98 2.02
C PRO A 33 -1.26 -14.45 2.03
N PHE A 34 -1.68 -13.80 0.94
CA PHE A 34 -1.74 -12.34 0.85
C PHE A 34 -3.01 -11.81 1.50
N ILE A 35 -2.86 -11.09 2.61
CA ILE A 35 -3.95 -10.55 3.44
C ILE A 35 -4.12 -9.03 3.31
N PHE A 36 -3.14 -8.38 2.70
CA PHE A 36 -3.06 -6.94 2.56
C PHE A 36 -2.24 -6.62 1.31
N MET A 37 -2.69 -5.64 0.51
CA MET A 37 -1.97 -5.22 -0.69
C MET A 37 -2.31 -3.78 -1.04
N ASP A 38 -1.26 -2.96 -1.03
CA ASP A 38 -1.27 -1.57 -1.47
C ASP A 38 -0.35 -1.41 -2.69
N HIS A 39 -0.81 -0.64 -3.67
CA HIS A 39 0.01 -0.13 -4.77
C HIS A 39 0.25 1.36 -4.51
N ALA A 40 1.48 1.70 -4.14
CA ALA A 40 1.91 3.07 -3.91
C ALA A 40 2.38 3.73 -5.22
N GLY A 41 1.95 4.98 -5.44
CA GLY A 41 2.36 5.79 -6.56
C GLY A 41 1.64 5.54 -7.90
N PRO A 42 2.14 6.17 -8.98
CA PRO A 42 3.35 7.02 -9.03
C PRO A 42 3.22 8.25 -8.13
N VAL A 43 4.32 8.64 -7.47
CA VAL A 43 4.35 9.78 -6.55
C VAL A 43 5.10 10.93 -7.21
N SER A 44 4.51 12.12 -7.21
CA SER A 44 5.12 13.35 -7.72
C SER A 44 5.13 14.37 -6.61
N VAL A 45 6.13 14.29 -5.73
CA VAL A 45 6.25 15.12 -4.54
C VAL A 45 7.53 15.94 -4.63
N GLN A 46 7.44 17.21 -4.24
CA GLN A 46 8.60 18.11 -4.18
C GLN A 46 9.61 17.58 -3.15
N PRO A 47 10.93 17.69 -3.40
CA PRO A 47 11.94 17.22 -2.45
C PRO A 47 11.77 17.75 -1.02
N THR A 48 11.25 18.97 -0.86
CA THR A 48 11.00 19.62 0.43
C THR A 48 9.91 18.93 1.27
N GLU A 49 9.06 18.13 0.64
CA GLU A 49 7.90 17.48 1.26
C GLU A 49 8.15 15.98 1.49
N MET A 50 9.34 15.48 1.17
CA MET A 50 9.66 14.04 1.19
C MET A 50 9.48 13.42 2.58
N THR A 51 9.85 14.12 3.65
CA THR A 51 9.71 13.63 5.04
C THR A 51 8.25 13.48 5.45
N LYS A 52 7.31 14.18 4.80
CA LYS A 52 5.87 14.01 5.07
C LYS A 52 5.32 12.70 4.52
N MET A 53 6.11 11.98 3.71
CA MET A 53 5.78 10.64 3.22
C MET A 53 6.24 9.53 4.19
N ASP A 54 6.97 9.88 5.25
CA ASP A 54 7.47 8.90 6.20
C ASP A 54 6.31 8.16 6.87
N VAL A 55 6.33 6.84 6.78
CA VAL A 55 5.43 5.99 7.56
C VAL A 55 6.06 5.82 8.94
N LEU A 56 5.45 6.45 9.94
CA LEU A 56 5.96 6.48 11.29
C LEU A 56 6.05 5.07 11.92
N PRO A 57 6.88 4.89 12.97
CA PRO A 57 7.05 3.60 13.63
C PRO A 57 5.71 2.96 14.05
N HIS A 58 5.47 1.72 13.62
CA HIS A 58 4.29 0.94 13.98
C HIS A 58 4.62 -0.56 14.02
N PRO A 59 4.03 -1.33 14.96
CA PRO A 59 4.32 -2.75 15.11
C PRO A 59 3.53 -3.63 14.13
N HIS A 60 4.07 -4.81 13.83
CA HIS A 60 3.38 -5.93 13.16
C HIS A 60 3.57 -7.21 13.97
N ILE A 61 2.57 -8.10 13.96
CA ILE A 61 2.62 -9.42 14.60
C ILE A 61 1.97 -10.47 13.70
N GLY A 62 2.54 -11.67 13.65
CA GLY A 62 1.94 -12.82 12.94
C GLY A 62 1.89 -12.68 11.42
N LEU A 63 2.69 -11.79 10.83
CA LEU A 63 2.75 -11.56 9.38
C LEU A 63 4.15 -11.12 8.95
N SER A 64 4.37 -11.10 7.64
CA SER A 64 5.54 -10.49 7.01
C SER A 64 5.10 -9.46 5.99
N THR A 65 5.82 -8.35 5.91
CA THR A 65 5.63 -7.33 4.88
C THR A 65 6.61 -7.59 3.74
N VAL A 66 6.12 -7.45 2.50
CA VAL A 66 6.97 -7.51 1.31
C VAL A 66 6.73 -6.24 0.52
N THR A 67 7.79 -5.47 0.30
CA THR A 67 7.76 -4.27 -0.53
C THR A 67 8.50 -4.56 -1.82
N TYR A 68 7.80 -4.43 -2.95
CA TYR A 68 8.40 -4.54 -4.27
C TYR A 68 8.55 -3.14 -4.87
N LEU A 69 9.80 -2.67 -4.99
CA LEU A 69 10.11 -1.32 -5.47
C LEU A 69 10.18 -1.32 -7.00
N LEU A 70 9.21 -0.66 -7.64
CA LEU A 70 9.18 -0.49 -9.10
C LEU A 70 10.10 0.64 -9.57
N ASP A 71 10.17 1.73 -8.80
CA ASP A 71 11.01 2.90 -9.06
C ASP A 71 11.27 3.67 -7.75
N GLY A 72 12.30 4.52 -7.73
CA GLY A 72 12.66 5.36 -6.60
C GLY A 72 13.48 4.65 -5.52
N ARG A 73 13.28 5.05 -4.25
CA ARG A 73 14.00 4.52 -3.08
C ARG A 73 13.11 4.57 -1.85
N VAL A 74 13.17 3.53 -1.02
CA VAL A 74 12.57 3.46 0.33
C VAL A 74 13.69 3.13 1.31
N THR A 75 13.66 3.72 2.50
CA THR A 75 14.63 3.51 3.58
C THR A 75 13.93 3.22 4.89
#